data_AF-A0A4S0R9U5-F1
#
_entry.id   AF-A0A4S0R9U5-F1
#
_cell.length_a   1.000
_cell.length_b   1.000
_cell.length_c   1.000
_cell.angle_alpha   90.00
_cell.angle_beta   90.00
_cell.angle_gamma   90.00
#
_symmetry.space_group_name_H-M   'P 1'
#
loop_
_entity.id
_entity.type
_entity.pdbx_description
1 polymer ?
#
loop_
_entity_poly.entity_id
_entity_poly.type
_entity_poly.pdbx_seq_one_letter_code
_entity_poly.pdbx_strand_id
1 'polypeptide(L)'
;TPTRAILDSGSKALSSDTLGPADFGELLGMPGARVTGLSEEHGNVTLSGGAKLRIGERVRVVPDHCCVVTNLFDQVHLIDGDKVLETLPVAARGRMG
;
A
#
# COMPACT_ATOMS: atom_id res chain seq x y z
N THR A 1 17.71 -5.37 3.69
CA THR A 1 18.74 -6.26 3.12
C THR A 1 18.56 -6.28 1.61
N PRO A 2 19.42 -6.94 0.80
CA PRO A 2 19.20 -7.03 -0.64
C PRO A 2 17.84 -7.63 -1.05
N THR A 3 17.24 -8.45 -0.18
CA THR A 3 15.97 -9.16 -0.39
C THR A 3 14.80 -8.61 0.45
N ARG A 4 15.02 -7.55 1.22
CA ARG A 4 14.00 -6.96 2.12
C ARG A 4 14.11 -5.45 2.17
N ALA A 5 12.99 -4.78 1.90
CA ALA A 5 12.81 -3.35 2.13
C ALA A 5 11.73 -3.10 3.20
N ILE A 6 11.70 -1.88 3.71
CA ILE A 6 10.69 -1.40 4.67
C ILE A 6 10.04 -0.15 4.08
N LEU A 7 8.72 -0.15 4.03
CA LEU A 7 7.91 1.01 3.71
C LEU A 7 7.48 1.71 5.00
N ASP A 8 7.24 3.00 4.92
CA ASP A 8 6.62 3.85 5.95
C ASP A 8 5.09 3.75 5.97
N SER A 9 4.52 2.77 5.25
CA SER A 9 3.10 2.46 5.21
C SER A 9 2.84 1.10 5.88
N GLY A 10 2.28 1.12 7.09
CA GLY A 10 1.85 -0.09 7.84
C GLY A 10 0.36 -0.36 7.75
N SER A 11 -0.20 -1.11 8.71
CA SER A 11 -1.61 -1.49 8.74
C SER A 11 -2.56 -0.29 8.87
N LYS A 12 -2.11 0.84 9.43
CA LYS A 12 -2.89 2.09 9.45
C LYS A 12 -3.00 2.77 8.07
N ALA A 13 -2.24 2.29 7.08
CA ALA A 13 -2.30 2.77 5.70
C ALA A 13 -2.75 1.68 4.71
N LEU A 14 -2.45 0.41 4.97
CA LEU A 14 -2.67 -0.69 4.03
C LEU A 14 -3.72 -1.72 4.49
N SER A 15 -4.22 -1.62 5.72
CA SER A 15 -5.05 -2.64 6.38
C SER A 15 -4.35 -4.00 6.54
N SER A 16 -4.73 -4.75 7.58
CA SER A 16 -4.28 -6.14 7.78
C SER A 16 -5.26 -7.18 7.23
N ASP A 17 -6.39 -6.75 6.68
CA ASP A 17 -7.34 -7.65 6.03
C ASP A 17 -6.92 -7.87 4.57
N THR A 18 -6.67 -9.12 4.21
CA THR A 18 -6.14 -9.51 2.91
C THR A 18 -7.23 -9.98 1.95
N LEU A 19 -8.42 -10.37 2.44
CA LEU A 19 -9.43 -11.12 1.67
C LEU A 19 -8.97 -12.52 1.20
N GLY A 20 -7.93 -13.11 1.81
CA GLY A 20 -7.47 -14.48 1.55
C GLY A 20 -6.04 -14.69 0.98
N PRO A 21 -5.39 -13.74 0.31
CA PRO A 21 -3.95 -13.78 -0.01
C PRO A 21 -3.07 -13.91 1.25
N ALA A 22 -1.86 -14.42 1.01
CA ALA A 22 -0.85 -14.62 2.06
C ALA A 22 0.04 -13.38 2.30
N ASP A 23 -0.09 -12.37 1.45
CA ASP A 23 0.56 -11.06 1.54
C ASP A 23 -0.50 -9.96 1.80
N PHE A 24 -0.07 -8.69 1.69
CA PHE A 24 -0.90 -7.50 1.94
C PHE A 24 -0.92 -6.55 0.74
N GLY A 25 -0.46 -7.02 -0.42
CA GLY A 25 -0.34 -6.26 -1.66
C GLY A 25 1.00 -6.37 -2.36
N GLU A 26 1.10 -5.70 -3.50
CA GLU A 26 2.30 -5.66 -4.34
C GLU A 26 2.70 -4.24 -4.74
N LEU A 27 3.97 -4.07 -5.12
CA LEU A 27 4.44 -2.79 -5.65
C LEU A 27 4.16 -2.70 -7.15
N LEU A 28 3.39 -1.69 -7.53
CA LEU A 28 2.96 -1.47 -8.91
C LEU A 28 4.18 -1.32 -9.83
N GLY A 29 4.18 -2.06 -10.94
CA GLY A 29 5.25 -2.02 -11.93
C GLY A 29 6.55 -2.72 -11.49
N MET A 30 6.56 -3.40 -10.34
CA MET A 30 7.74 -4.10 -9.84
C MET A 30 7.41 -5.57 -9.46
N PRO A 31 7.29 -6.46 -10.46
CA PRO A 31 7.09 -7.88 -10.22
C PRO A 31 8.15 -8.45 -9.26
N GLY A 32 7.71 -9.27 -8.30
CA GLY A 32 8.59 -9.88 -7.30
C GLY A 32 8.82 -9.02 -6.05
N ALA A 33 8.21 -7.83 -5.96
CA ALA A 33 8.13 -7.03 -4.74
C ALA A 33 6.73 -7.16 -4.10
N ARG A 34 6.67 -7.84 -2.95
CA ARG A 34 5.42 -8.15 -2.22
C ARG A 34 5.47 -7.59 -0.81
N VAL A 35 4.38 -6.99 -0.33
CA VAL A 35 4.25 -6.58 1.07
C VAL A 35 3.86 -7.80 1.90
N THR A 36 4.82 -8.42 2.57
CA THR A 36 4.67 -9.73 3.24
C THR A 36 4.44 -9.63 4.75
N GLY A 37 4.39 -8.42 5.30
CA GLY A 37 4.11 -8.20 6.70
C GLY A 37 3.81 -6.75 7.00
N LEU A 38 3.00 -6.49 8.01
CA LEU A 38 2.66 -5.15 8.48
C LEU A 38 2.88 -5.04 9.99
N SER A 39 3.50 -3.95 10.41
CA SER A 39 3.31 -3.35 11.72
C SER A 39 2.32 -2.18 11.59
N GLU A 40 2.06 -1.43 12.66
CA GLU A 40 1.14 -0.28 12.57
C GLU A 40 1.58 0.75 11.52
N GLU A 41 2.87 1.12 11.52
CA GLU A 41 3.41 2.22 10.70
C GLU A 41 4.41 1.75 9.63
N HIS A 42 4.77 0.46 9.60
CA HIS A 42 5.74 -0.05 8.63
C HIS A 42 5.26 -1.30 7.90
N GLY A 43 5.55 -1.35 6.61
CA GLY A 43 5.32 -2.51 5.75
C GLY A 43 6.62 -3.21 5.38
N ASN A 44 6.67 -4.53 5.56
CA ASN A 44 7.78 -5.37 5.18
C ASN A 44 7.62 -5.80 3.72
N VAL A 45 8.61 -5.50 2.87
CA VAL A 45 8.59 -5.92 1.47
C VAL A 45 9.61 -7.03 1.26
N THR A 46 9.16 -8.18 0.76
CA THR A 46 10.04 -9.21 0.21
C THR A 46 10.35 -8.87 -1.24
N LEU A 47 11.65 -8.82 -1.57
CA LEU A 47 12.15 -8.57 -2.92
C LEU A 47 12.73 -9.86 -3.51
N SER A 48 12.22 -10.26 -4.67
CA SER A 48 12.60 -11.46 -5.41
C SER A 48 12.65 -11.18 -6.91
N GLY A 49 13.09 -12.14 -7.73
CA GLY A 49 13.06 -12.00 -9.19
C GLY A 49 13.92 -10.85 -9.74
N GLY A 50 14.88 -10.36 -8.95
CA GLY A 50 15.72 -9.20 -9.31
C GLY A 50 15.13 -7.84 -8.97
N ALA A 51 13.95 -7.78 -8.33
CA ALA A 51 13.38 -6.54 -7.80
C ALA A 51 14.33 -5.87 -6.80
N LYS A 52 14.47 -4.55 -6.90
CA LYS A 52 15.36 -3.74 -6.06
C LYS A 52 14.70 -2.42 -5.72
N LEU A 53 14.90 -1.97 -4.49
CA LEU A 53 14.48 -0.65 -4.02
C LEU A 53 15.66 0.09 -3.40
N ARG A 54 15.68 1.41 -3.59
CA ARG A 54 16.63 2.31 -2.92
C ARG A 54 15.95 2.99 -1.73
N ILE A 55 16.74 3.34 -0.72
CA ILE A 55 16.25 4.17 0.40
C ILE A 55 15.77 5.52 -0.16
N GLY A 56 14.59 5.97 0.28
CA GLY A 56 13.96 7.19 -0.19
C GLY A 56 13.24 7.09 -1.54
N GLU A 57 13.27 5.93 -2.20
CA GLU A 57 12.49 5.70 -3.42
C GLU A 57 11.00 5.63 -3.08
N ARG A 58 10.20 6.45 -3.78
CA ARG A 58 8.73 6.42 -3.66
C ARG A 58 8.17 5.29 -4.52
N VAL A 59 7.26 4.53 -3.94
CA VAL A 59 6.61 3.39 -4.57
C VAL A 59 5.09 3.54 -4.49
N ARG A 60 4.37 2.76 -5.29
CA ARG A 60 2.90 2.66 -5.22
C ARG A 60 2.54 1.23 -4.83
N VAL A 61 1.83 1.07 -3.72
CA VAL A 61 1.31 -0.22 -3.28
C VAL A 61 -0.08 -0.41 -3.88
N VAL A 62 -0.33 -1.56 -4.50
CA VAL A 62 -1.68 -2.05 -4.79
C VAL A 62 -2.07 -2.96 -3.62
N PRO A 63 -2.98 -2.53 -2.72
CA PRO A 63 -3.36 -3.35 -1.57
C PRO A 63 -4.30 -4.48 -1.99
N ASP A 64 -4.27 -5.60 -1.26
CA ASP A 64 -5.11 -6.77 -1.57
C ASP A 64 -6.60 -6.51 -1.32
N HIS A 65 -6.93 -5.74 -0.28
CA HIS A 65 -8.30 -5.36 0.04
C HIS A 65 -8.47 -3.83 0.06
N CYS A 66 -8.89 -3.27 -1.08
CA CYS A 66 -9.02 -1.81 -1.23
C CYS A 66 -10.16 -1.17 -0.40
N CYS A 67 -11.22 -1.92 -0.10
CA CYS A 67 -12.40 -1.40 0.59
C CYS A 67 -12.05 -0.91 2.00
N VAL A 68 -11.34 -1.74 2.76
CA VAL A 68 -10.92 -1.43 4.13
C VAL A 68 -9.87 -0.33 4.16
N VAL A 69 -8.95 -0.30 3.19
CA VAL A 69 -7.97 0.79 3.04
C VAL A 69 -8.67 2.13 2.83
N THR A 70 -9.66 2.16 1.93
CA THR A 70 -10.43 3.38 1.64
C THR A 70 -11.12 3.92 2.91
N ASN A 71 -11.53 3.03 3.82
CA ASN A 71 -12.18 3.42 5.07
C ASN A 71 -11.22 3.99 6.13
N LEU A 72 -9.89 3.90 5.94
CA LEU A 72 -8.88 4.45 6.87
C LEU A 72 -8.63 5.95 6.65
N PHE A 73 -8.98 6.51 5.49
CA PHE A 73 -8.61 7.86 5.10
C PHE A 73 -9.83 8.75 4.85
N ASP A 74 -9.77 10.00 5.30
CA ASP A 74 -10.83 11.00 5.06
C ASP A 74 -10.90 11.47 3.59
N GLN A 75 -9.80 11.32 2.84
CA GLN A 75 -9.65 11.83 1.48
C GLN A 75 -8.85 10.86 0.60
N VAL A 76 -9.08 10.95 -0.71
CA VAL A 76 -8.29 10.28 -1.75
C VAL A 76 -7.81 11.30 -2.77
N HIS A 77 -6.64 11.06 -3.36
CA HIS A 77 -6.08 11.90 -4.42
C HIS A 77 -6.34 11.25 -5.78
N LEU A 78 -7.05 11.96 -6.66
CA LEU A 78 -7.15 11.61 -8.07
C LEU A 78 -5.89 12.09 -8.78
N ILE A 79 -5.19 11.18 -9.47
CA ILE A 79 -3.89 11.46 -10.08
C ILE A 79 -3.85 11.10 -11.57
N ASP A 80 -3.01 11.81 -12.32
CA ASP A 80 -2.53 11.44 -13.65
C ASP A 80 -1.00 11.40 -13.62
N GLY A 81 -0.42 10.21 -13.79
CA GLY A 81 1.01 9.98 -13.53
C GLY A 81 1.34 10.32 -12.07
N ASP A 82 2.18 11.34 -11.86
CA ASP A 82 2.55 11.88 -10.54
C ASP A 82 1.83 13.20 -10.20
N LYS A 83 0.98 13.71 -11.09
CA LYS A 83 0.24 14.96 -10.89
C LYS A 83 -1.06 14.68 -10.15
N VAL A 84 -1.29 15.37 -9.04
CA VAL A 84 -2.60 15.41 -8.38
C VAL A 84 -3.53 16.32 -9.19
N LEU A 85 -4.64 15.76 -9.66
CA LEU A 85 -5.69 16.48 -10.36
C LEU A 85 -6.70 17.06 -9.37
N GLU A 86 -7.09 16.26 -8.37
CA GLU A 86 -8.08 16.62 -7.37
C GLU A 86 -7.88 15.81 -6.08
N THR A 87 -8.35 16.36 -4.96
CA THR A 87 -8.47 15.65 -3.69
C THR A 87 -9.94 15.56 -3.31
N LEU A 88 -10.47 14.34 -3.24
CA LEU A 88 -11.88 14.06 -3.02
C LEU A 88 -12.09 13.52 -1.60
N PRO A 89 -13.18 13.89 -0.91
CA PRO A 89 -13.52 13.29 0.36
C PRO A 89 -13.99 11.84 0.18
N VAL A 90 -13.62 10.95 1.10
CA VAL A 90 -14.27 9.65 1.26
C VAL A 90 -15.58 9.87 2.01
N ALA A 91 -16.61 10.31 1.27
CA ALA A 91 -17.86 10.82 1.83
C ALA A 91 -18.61 9.83 2.74
N ALA A 92 -18.37 8.53 2.57
CA ALA A 92 -19.00 7.45 3.33
C ALA A 92 -18.07 6.83 4.40
N ARG A 93 -16.90 7.41 4.69
CA ARG A 93 -15.97 6.84 5.68
C ARG A 93 -16.66 6.62 7.03
N GLY A 94 -16.51 5.41 7.57
CA GLY A 94 -17.09 5.01 8.85
C GLY A 94 -18.61 4.87 8.87
N ARG A 95 -19.29 4.98 7.72
CA ARG A 95 -20.76 4.85 7.62
C ARG A 95 -21.17 3.40 7.44
N MET A 96 -20.96 2.61 8.49
CA MET A 96 -21.20 1.17 8.55
C MET A 96 -22.52 0.83 9.26
N GLY A 97 -23.61 1.55 8.96
CA GLY A 97 -24.93 1.33 9.58
C GLY A 97 -25.07 1.89 10.98
#